data_AF-A0A0F8ZAK7-F1
#
_entry.id   AF-A0A0F8ZAK7-F1
#
_cell.length_a   1.000
_cell.length_b   1.000
_cell.length_c   1.000
_cell.angle_alpha   90.00
_cell.angle_beta   90.00
_cell.angle_gamma   90.00
#
_symmetry.space_group_name_H-M   'P 1'
#
loop_
_entity.id
_entity.type
_entity.pdbx_description
1 polymer ?
#
loop_
_entity_poly.entity_id
_entity_poly.type
_entity_poly.pdbx_seq_one_letter_code
_entity_poly.pdbx_strand_id
1 'polypeptide(L)'
;PSIVIVLLGTLAGDLYATAQEARAQSVGCSDALTYLGEAAVVSVGTLFQAAILPGILLALLYASYAFGFAILNPSKAPPVQGAPASDEIITRGEALTWFLAVPMLLVVGTIMASSLGVIGSQNVTVDSFSDATAGASLRTNVSGQCSEAMIDLHGQEAWDTALAEQAEIEAGGGAVASTRLTEDELVTARADKIASRAPIGTGIAIGFLLAALLLALAKGIAPSMDARPLAIGALGIVLGLLADILLISPVTSPGMTFLILLIPLVLTLYGARAAARPPLILIIAVLGSILGGITNPTPAAALGAGGALMLAAFRKLQERGGSGRIILATAFAVVVMILVGVNFDLRVGVGETNLEQVLAYIVAQAAYLFAIFGLFYACLVLWFDGVLPSIVRETAKVTSMVFTILIGSQLLNLVVISFGGEHYIQSFLR
;
A
#
# COMPACT_ATOMS: atom_id res chain seq x y z
N PRO A 1 11.53 8.40 12.11
CA PRO A 1 10.14 8.45 12.62
C PRO A 1 9.29 7.23 12.23
N SER A 2 9.32 6.81 10.95
CA SER A 2 8.51 5.68 10.44
C SER A 2 8.81 4.34 11.11
N ILE A 3 10.09 4.00 11.32
CA ILE A 3 10.49 2.73 11.98
C ILE A 3 9.92 2.61 13.40
N VAL A 4 9.85 3.71 14.13
CA VAL A 4 9.37 3.72 15.52
C VAL A 4 7.86 3.54 15.54
N ILE A 5 7.14 4.19 14.64
CA ILE A 5 5.68 4.00 14.52
C ILE A 5 5.38 2.55 14.13
N VAL A 6 6.17 1.97 13.24
CA VAL A 6 6.05 0.55 12.86
C VAL A 6 6.37 -0.36 14.06
N LEU A 7 7.47 -0.11 14.79
CA LEU A 7 7.85 -0.90 15.96
C LEU A 7 6.86 -0.76 17.13
N LEU A 8 6.35 0.45 17.37
CA LEU A 8 5.30 0.69 18.36
C LEU A 8 3.99 0.02 17.93
N GLY A 9 3.67 0.06 16.63
CA GLY A 9 2.51 -0.63 16.07
C GLY A 9 2.61 -2.14 16.25
N THR A 10 3.77 -2.75 15.95
CA THR A 10 4.00 -4.18 16.18
C THR A 10 3.93 -4.52 17.66
N LEU A 11 4.58 -3.74 18.53
CA LEU A 11 4.55 -3.97 19.98
C LEU A 11 3.14 -3.83 20.56
N ALA A 12 2.38 -2.82 20.11
CA ALA A 12 0.99 -2.64 20.53
C ALA A 12 0.10 -3.79 20.06
N GLY A 13 0.29 -4.27 18.82
CA GLY A 13 -0.40 -5.46 18.30
C GLY A 13 -0.08 -6.71 19.09
N ASP A 14 1.20 -6.96 19.40
CA ASP A 14 1.64 -8.12 20.17
C ASP A 14 1.11 -8.07 21.62
N LEU A 15 1.16 -6.89 22.26
CA LEU A 15 0.63 -6.70 23.61
C LEU A 15 -0.89 -6.89 23.65
N TYR A 16 -1.61 -6.38 22.65
CA TYR A 16 -3.05 -6.57 22.54
C TYR A 16 -3.40 -8.05 22.37
N ALA A 17 -2.75 -8.75 21.43
CA ALA A 17 -2.98 -10.18 21.21
C ALA A 17 -2.71 -10.98 22.49
N THR A 18 -1.57 -10.73 23.15
CA THR A 18 -1.20 -11.38 24.42
C THR A 18 -2.21 -11.10 25.54
N ALA A 19 -2.71 -9.86 25.64
CA ALA A 19 -3.71 -9.50 26.63
C ALA A 19 -5.06 -10.20 26.39
N GLN A 20 -5.47 -10.35 25.11
CA GLN A 20 -6.67 -11.12 24.77
C GLN A 20 -6.49 -12.62 25.04
N GLU A 21 -5.29 -13.17 24.81
CA GLU A 21 -4.95 -14.55 25.15
C GLU A 21 -5.10 -14.81 26.66
N ALA A 22 -4.52 -13.92 27.48
CA ALA A 22 -4.62 -14.00 28.93
C ALA A 22 -6.07 -13.83 29.43
N ARG A 23 -6.84 -12.93 28.81
CA ARG A 23 -8.27 -12.74 29.11
C ARG A 23 -9.05 -14.02 28.79
N ALA A 24 -8.85 -14.63 27.63
CA ALA A 24 -9.53 -15.87 27.24
C ALA A 24 -9.23 -17.01 28.22
N GLN A 25 -7.96 -17.16 28.62
CA GLN A 25 -7.57 -18.17 29.61
C GLN A 25 -8.20 -17.91 30.98
N SER A 26 -8.34 -16.65 31.40
CA SER A 26 -8.97 -16.29 32.68
C SER A 26 -10.45 -16.68 32.79
N VAL A 27 -11.14 -16.81 31.66
CA VAL A 27 -12.55 -17.23 31.57
C VAL A 27 -12.71 -18.70 31.15
N GLY A 28 -11.62 -19.48 31.13
CA GLY A 28 -11.66 -20.93 30.87
C GLY A 28 -11.67 -21.33 29.39
N CYS A 29 -11.41 -20.38 28.47
CA CYS A 29 -11.21 -20.65 27.04
C CYS A 29 -9.73 -20.97 26.73
N SER A 30 -9.49 -21.76 25.69
CA SER A 30 -8.13 -22.22 25.32
C SER A 30 -7.25 -21.13 24.73
N ASP A 31 -7.83 -20.23 23.95
CA ASP A 31 -7.13 -19.24 23.12
C ASP A 31 -8.06 -18.05 22.82
N ALA A 32 -7.45 -16.91 22.46
CA ALA A 32 -8.18 -15.68 22.16
C ALA A 32 -9.13 -15.84 20.96
N LEU A 33 -8.73 -16.60 19.94
CA LEU A 33 -9.54 -16.84 18.74
C LEU A 33 -10.83 -17.60 19.09
N THR A 34 -10.75 -18.58 19.98
CA THR A 34 -11.95 -19.30 20.46
C THR A 34 -12.88 -18.37 21.22
N TYR A 35 -12.36 -17.53 22.12
CA TYR A 35 -13.20 -16.64 22.93
C TYR A 35 -13.82 -15.48 22.14
N LEU A 36 -13.06 -14.86 21.23
CA LEU A 36 -13.48 -13.68 20.47
C LEU A 36 -14.21 -14.03 19.16
N GLY A 37 -14.07 -15.26 18.65
CA GLY A 37 -14.59 -15.65 17.33
C GLY A 37 -13.76 -15.14 16.15
N GLU A 38 -12.86 -14.19 16.38
CA GLU A 38 -11.94 -13.63 15.40
C GLU A 38 -10.50 -13.62 15.92
N ALA A 39 -9.53 -13.57 15.00
CA ALA A 39 -8.13 -13.51 15.39
C ALA A 39 -7.85 -12.19 16.12
N ALA A 40 -7.33 -12.28 17.36
CA ALA A 40 -6.94 -11.13 18.17
C ALA A 40 -5.69 -10.38 17.64
N VAL A 41 -5.38 -10.54 16.35
CA VAL A 41 -4.19 -9.99 15.70
C VAL A 41 -4.58 -8.69 15.02
N VAL A 42 -4.19 -7.57 15.61
CA VAL A 42 -4.36 -6.27 14.97
C VAL A 42 -3.19 -6.04 14.01
N SER A 43 -3.47 -5.97 12.72
CA SER A 43 -2.46 -5.68 11.70
C SER A 43 -1.82 -4.31 11.91
N VAL A 44 -0.51 -4.21 11.70
CA VAL A 44 0.20 -2.93 11.66
C VAL A 44 -0.42 -1.99 10.60
N GLY A 45 -0.93 -2.56 9.50
CA GLY A 45 -1.60 -1.81 8.45
C GLY A 45 -2.90 -1.15 8.93
N THR A 46 -3.71 -1.85 9.73
CA THR A 46 -4.96 -1.29 10.27
C THR A 46 -4.68 -0.26 11.36
N LEU A 47 -3.67 -0.47 12.21
CA LEU A 47 -3.19 0.55 13.15
C LEU A 47 -2.70 1.81 12.43
N PHE A 48 -1.99 1.66 11.31
CA PHE A 48 -1.53 2.78 10.50
C PHE A 48 -2.69 3.53 9.84
N GLN A 49 -3.68 2.81 9.29
CA GLN A 49 -4.89 3.40 8.74
C GLN A 49 -5.71 4.14 9.81
N ALA A 50 -5.85 3.57 11.00
CA ALA A 50 -6.52 4.22 12.13
C ALA A 50 -5.80 5.51 12.57
N ALA A 51 -4.47 5.56 12.45
CA ALA A 51 -3.68 6.75 12.74
C ALA A 51 -3.82 7.89 11.70
N ILE A 52 -4.44 7.63 10.52
CA ILE A 52 -4.65 8.66 9.49
C ILE A 52 -5.55 9.78 10.01
N LEU A 53 -6.67 9.45 10.66
CA LEU A 53 -7.62 10.44 11.15
C LEU A 53 -6.99 11.42 12.18
N PRO A 54 -6.35 10.95 13.27
CA PRO A 54 -5.65 11.85 14.18
C PRO A 54 -4.46 12.56 13.53
N GLY A 55 -3.78 11.93 12.56
CA GLY A 55 -2.72 12.55 11.78
C GLY A 55 -3.21 13.75 10.95
N ILE A 56 -4.32 13.59 10.23
CA ILE A 56 -4.97 14.66 9.46
C ILE A 56 -5.46 15.76 10.41
N LEU A 57 -6.08 15.39 11.55
CA LEU A 57 -6.52 16.34 12.55
C LEU A 57 -5.36 17.21 13.07
N LEU A 58 -4.23 16.59 13.46
CA LEU A 58 -3.04 17.31 13.91
C LEU A 58 -2.44 18.19 12.82
N ALA A 59 -2.39 17.69 11.58
CA ALA A 59 -1.91 18.48 10.45
C ALA A 59 -2.79 19.71 10.19
N LEU A 60 -4.13 19.56 10.26
CA LEU A 60 -5.07 20.67 10.13
C LEU A 60 -4.97 21.65 11.29
N LEU A 61 -4.83 21.16 12.53
CA LEU A 61 -4.61 22.01 13.71
C LEU A 61 -3.30 22.79 13.61
N TYR A 62 -2.22 22.16 13.14
CA TYR A 62 -0.95 22.83 12.92
C TYR A 62 -1.02 23.84 11.76
N ALA A 63 -1.66 23.48 10.64
CA ALA A 63 -1.83 24.38 9.51
C ALA A 63 -2.68 25.60 9.88
N SER A 64 -3.78 25.41 10.61
CA SER A 64 -4.63 26.50 11.11
C SER A 64 -3.89 27.37 12.12
N TYR A 65 -3.12 26.79 13.04
CA TYR A 65 -2.23 27.53 13.93
C TYR A 65 -1.21 28.37 13.15
N ALA A 66 -0.48 27.78 12.21
CA ALA A 66 0.54 28.47 11.42
C ALA A 66 -0.07 29.59 10.56
N PHE A 67 -1.22 29.33 9.94
CA PHE A 67 -1.96 30.30 9.13
C PHE A 67 -2.48 31.46 9.98
N GLY A 68 -3.12 31.16 11.12
CA GLY A 68 -3.59 32.18 12.06
C GLY A 68 -2.43 33.00 12.63
N PHE A 69 -1.32 32.35 13.00
CA PHE A 69 -0.11 33.01 13.48
C PHE A 69 0.50 33.93 12.41
N ALA A 70 0.53 33.52 11.13
CA ALA A 70 1.02 34.34 10.02
C ALA A 70 0.12 35.55 9.74
N ILE A 71 -1.21 35.43 9.84
CA ILE A 71 -2.14 36.56 9.72
C ILE A 71 -1.95 37.55 10.87
N LEU A 72 -1.81 37.05 12.10
CA LEU A 72 -1.65 37.88 13.30
C LEU A 72 -0.24 38.48 13.42
N ASN A 73 0.79 37.84 12.87
CA ASN A 73 2.19 38.29 12.90
C ASN A 73 2.85 38.24 11.51
N PRO A 74 2.45 39.09 10.54
CA PRO A 74 2.98 39.06 9.18
C PRO A 74 4.51 39.26 9.10
N SER A 75 5.08 40.01 10.04
CA SER A 75 6.53 40.27 10.12
C SER A 75 7.36 39.04 10.49
N LYS A 76 6.75 38.00 11.10
CA LYS A 76 7.43 36.75 11.50
C LYS A 76 7.32 35.65 10.46
N ALA A 77 6.52 35.86 9.41
CA ALA A 77 6.38 34.94 8.28
C ALA A 77 6.85 35.63 6.97
N PRO A 78 8.13 36.06 6.88
CA PRO A 78 8.63 36.66 5.66
C PRO A 78 8.58 35.65 4.50
N PRO A 79 8.29 36.10 3.27
CA PRO A 79 8.31 35.23 2.10
C PRO A 79 9.69 34.59 1.94
N VAL A 80 9.71 33.31 1.56
CA VAL A 80 10.95 32.54 1.35
C VAL A 80 11.74 33.17 0.21
N GLN A 81 12.81 33.90 0.55
CA GLN A 81 13.70 34.51 -0.43
C GLN A 81 14.60 33.44 -1.04
N GLY A 82 14.46 33.18 -2.34
CA GLY A 82 15.38 32.31 -3.09
C GLY A 82 14.79 30.99 -3.62
N ALA A 83 13.51 30.69 -3.41
CA ALA A 83 12.84 29.77 -4.33
C ALA A 83 12.67 30.52 -5.66
N PRO A 84 13.00 29.94 -6.83
CA PRO A 84 12.54 30.53 -8.08
C PRO A 84 11.02 30.61 -7.94
N ALA A 85 10.50 31.83 -7.84
CA ALA A 85 9.08 32.03 -7.98
C ALA A 85 8.74 31.35 -9.31
N SER A 86 7.95 30.28 -9.26
CA SER A 86 7.29 29.86 -10.49
C SER A 86 6.55 31.10 -10.94
N ASP A 87 6.93 31.67 -12.08
CA ASP A 87 6.26 32.81 -12.73
C ASP A 87 4.78 32.53 -13.07
N GLU A 88 4.23 31.42 -12.57
CA GLU A 88 2.86 30.99 -12.72
C GLU A 88 1.98 31.54 -11.61
N ILE A 89 1.01 32.34 -12.04
CA ILE A 89 -0.08 32.82 -11.22
C ILE A 89 -1.12 31.68 -11.14
N ILE A 90 -1.25 31.06 -9.97
CA ILE A 90 -2.29 30.05 -9.72
C ILE A 90 -3.50 30.75 -9.09
N THR A 91 -4.65 30.73 -9.78
CA THR A 91 -5.88 31.30 -9.23
C THR A 91 -6.53 30.37 -8.20
N ARG A 92 -7.35 30.90 -7.30
CA ARG A 92 -8.08 30.09 -6.30
C ARG A 92 -8.96 29.01 -6.95
N GLY A 93 -9.58 29.33 -8.08
CA GLY A 93 -10.41 28.39 -8.85
C GLY A 93 -9.57 27.24 -9.42
N GLU A 94 -8.42 27.54 -10.02
CA GLU A 94 -7.52 26.51 -10.54
C GLU A 94 -6.94 25.64 -9.42
N ALA A 95 -6.55 26.23 -8.31
CA ALA A 95 -6.05 25.49 -7.16
C ALA A 95 -7.10 24.51 -6.61
N LEU A 96 -8.33 24.99 -6.39
CA LEU A 96 -9.45 24.14 -5.93
C LEU A 96 -9.78 23.03 -6.94
N THR A 97 -9.76 23.35 -8.23
CA THR A 97 -10.11 22.39 -9.28
C THR A 97 -9.07 21.28 -9.37
N TRP A 98 -7.78 21.64 -9.49
CA TRP A 98 -6.73 20.69 -9.84
C TRP A 98 -6.08 20.01 -8.64
N PHE A 99 -6.06 20.64 -7.46
CA PHE A 99 -5.49 20.01 -6.26
C PHE A 99 -6.51 19.29 -5.39
N LEU A 100 -7.80 19.61 -5.51
CA LEU A 100 -8.85 19.03 -4.67
C LEU A 100 -9.95 18.34 -5.49
N ALA A 101 -10.69 19.08 -6.31
CA ALA A 101 -11.89 18.56 -6.96
C ALA A 101 -11.58 17.41 -7.94
N VAL A 102 -10.61 17.58 -8.83
CA VAL A 102 -10.22 16.55 -9.81
C VAL A 102 -9.64 15.31 -9.12
N PRO A 103 -8.64 15.41 -8.21
CA PRO A 103 -8.14 14.25 -7.48
C PRO A 103 -9.23 13.51 -6.69
N MET A 104 -10.10 14.25 -5.99
CA MET A 104 -11.21 13.66 -5.24
C MET A 104 -12.18 12.94 -6.17
N LEU A 105 -12.57 13.55 -7.29
CA LEU A 105 -13.46 12.94 -8.27
C LEU A 105 -12.87 11.69 -8.89
N LEU A 106 -11.57 11.69 -9.21
CA LEU A 106 -10.88 10.52 -9.74
C LEU A 106 -10.87 9.37 -8.73
N VAL A 107 -10.47 9.64 -7.48
CA VAL A 107 -10.39 8.60 -6.44
C VAL A 107 -11.78 8.07 -6.08
N VAL A 108 -12.74 8.97 -5.80
CA VAL A 108 -14.12 8.57 -5.47
C VAL A 108 -14.77 7.84 -6.64
N GLY A 109 -14.54 8.30 -7.88
CA GLY A 109 -15.03 7.64 -9.09
C GLY A 109 -14.48 6.22 -9.25
N THR A 110 -13.18 6.00 -9.00
CA THR A 110 -12.58 4.66 -9.03
C THR A 110 -13.11 3.77 -7.91
N ILE A 111 -13.27 4.29 -6.69
CA ILE A 111 -13.85 3.54 -5.56
C ILE A 111 -15.30 3.15 -5.88
N MET A 112 -16.09 4.08 -6.41
CA MET A 112 -17.48 3.82 -6.80
C MET A 112 -17.56 2.78 -7.92
N ALA A 113 -16.73 2.90 -8.95
CA ALA A 113 -16.64 1.91 -10.02
C ALA A 113 -16.20 0.52 -9.51
N SER A 114 -15.34 0.46 -8.50
CA SER A 114 -15.00 -0.79 -7.82
C SER A 114 -16.18 -1.36 -7.04
N SER A 115 -16.91 -0.52 -6.28
CA SER A 115 -18.09 -0.95 -5.51
C SER A 115 -19.25 -1.45 -6.40
N LEU A 116 -19.35 -0.94 -7.62
CA LEU A 116 -20.35 -1.35 -8.62
C LEU A 116 -19.91 -2.58 -9.44
N GLY A 117 -18.75 -3.19 -9.14
CA GLY A 117 -18.22 -4.35 -9.85
C GLY A 117 -17.66 -4.04 -11.25
N VAL A 118 -17.54 -2.77 -11.63
CA VAL A 118 -16.94 -2.36 -12.91
C VAL A 118 -15.42 -2.56 -12.88
N ILE A 119 -14.80 -2.32 -11.72
CA ILE A 119 -13.37 -2.56 -11.47
C ILE A 119 -13.24 -3.72 -10.49
N GLY A 120 -12.51 -4.75 -10.89
CA GLY A 120 -12.32 -5.93 -10.05
C GLY A 120 -11.25 -6.87 -10.59
N SER A 121 -11.17 -8.05 -9.97
CA SER A 121 -10.21 -9.07 -10.40
C SER A 121 -10.59 -9.61 -11.79
N GLN A 122 -9.60 -9.68 -12.66
CA GLN A 122 -9.66 -10.44 -13.93
C GLN A 122 -8.79 -11.70 -13.86
N ASN A 123 -8.30 -12.07 -12.67
CA ASN A 123 -7.44 -13.22 -12.48
C ASN A 123 -8.25 -14.52 -12.57
N VAL A 124 -7.87 -15.39 -13.50
CA VAL A 124 -8.49 -16.70 -13.73
C VAL A 124 -7.75 -17.86 -13.08
N THR A 125 -6.66 -17.57 -12.36
CA THR A 125 -5.91 -18.60 -11.66
C THR A 125 -6.80 -19.19 -10.57
N VAL A 126 -7.05 -20.48 -10.64
CA VAL A 126 -7.75 -21.27 -9.63
C VAL A 126 -6.68 -21.96 -8.81
N ASP A 127 -6.76 -21.85 -7.49
CA ASP A 127 -5.86 -22.58 -6.61
C ASP A 127 -6.09 -24.09 -6.80
N SER A 128 -5.04 -24.89 -6.63
CA SER A 128 -5.12 -26.35 -6.84
C SER A 128 -5.89 -27.07 -5.74
N PHE A 129 -6.35 -26.34 -4.74
CA PHE A 129 -7.10 -26.83 -3.60
C PHE A 129 -8.40 -26.06 -3.44
N SER A 130 -9.46 -26.73 -2.99
CA SER A 130 -10.73 -26.11 -2.66
C SER A 130 -10.58 -25.15 -1.47
N ASP A 131 -11.34 -24.07 -1.47
CA ASP A 131 -11.49 -23.23 -0.29
C ASP A 131 -12.01 -24.11 0.85
N ALA A 132 -11.35 -24.04 2.02
CA ALA A 132 -11.86 -24.72 3.20
C ALA A 132 -13.26 -24.15 3.50
N THR A 133 -14.24 -25.02 3.72
CA THR A 133 -15.59 -24.57 4.08
C THR A 133 -15.47 -23.71 5.33
N ALA A 134 -16.08 -22.50 5.31
CA ALA A 134 -16.09 -21.63 6.47
C ALA A 134 -16.63 -22.43 7.67
N GLY A 135 -15.86 -22.45 8.76
CA GLY A 135 -16.34 -23.03 10.02
C GLY A 135 -17.50 -22.22 10.57
N ALA A 136 -18.19 -22.76 11.57
CA ALA A 136 -19.22 -22.01 12.30
C ALA A 136 -18.67 -20.65 12.78
N SER A 137 -19.54 -19.65 12.83
CA SER A 137 -19.25 -18.27 13.25
C SER A 137 -18.57 -18.19 14.62
N LEU A 138 -18.87 -19.15 15.52
CA LEU A 138 -18.17 -19.35 16.78
C LEU A 138 -17.78 -20.83 16.95
N ARG A 139 -16.68 -21.08 17.66
CA ARG A 139 -16.30 -22.44 18.07
C ARG A 139 -17.23 -22.93 19.18
N THR A 140 -18.00 -23.97 18.89
CA THR A 140 -18.99 -24.53 19.82
C THR A 140 -18.46 -25.73 20.62
N ASN A 141 -17.37 -26.38 20.17
CA ASN A 141 -16.68 -27.44 20.91
C ASN A 141 -15.70 -26.85 21.95
N VAL A 142 -16.24 -26.31 23.04
CA VAL A 142 -15.49 -25.65 24.11
C VAL A 142 -15.92 -26.17 25.49
N SER A 143 -15.14 -25.84 26.52
CA SER A 143 -15.49 -26.18 27.90
C SER A 143 -16.78 -25.46 28.33
N GLY A 144 -17.54 -26.03 29.27
CA GLY A 144 -18.79 -25.41 29.78
C GLY A 144 -18.59 -24.00 30.34
N GLN A 145 -17.44 -23.75 30.98
CA GLN A 145 -17.08 -22.42 31.47
C GLN A 145 -16.81 -21.43 30.32
N CYS A 146 -16.14 -21.87 29.26
CA CYS A 146 -15.89 -21.04 28.09
C CYS A 146 -17.18 -20.72 27.33
N SER A 147 -18.11 -21.68 27.19
CA SER A 147 -19.39 -21.41 26.53
C SER A 147 -20.22 -20.35 27.25
N GLU A 148 -20.27 -20.37 28.59
CA GLU A 148 -20.95 -19.33 29.37
C GLU A 148 -20.30 -17.95 29.14
N ALA A 149 -18.97 -17.89 29.18
CA ALA A 149 -18.23 -16.65 28.94
C ALA A 149 -18.40 -16.11 27.51
N MET A 150 -18.54 -17.00 26.52
CA MET A 150 -18.80 -16.63 25.12
C MET A 150 -20.24 -16.15 24.91
N ILE A 151 -21.22 -16.78 25.58
CA ILE A 151 -22.62 -16.33 25.59
C ILE A 151 -22.73 -14.94 26.22
N ASP A 152 -22.01 -14.70 27.33
CA ASP A 152 -21.98 -13.38 27.99
C ASP A 152 -21.38 -12.29 27.09
N LEU A 153 -20.41 -12.64 26.24
CA LEU A 153 -19.72 -11.70 25.36
C LEU A 153 -20.51 -11.40 24.06
N HIS A 154 -20.99 -12.44 23.39
CA HIS A 154 -21.59 -12.37 22.05
C HIS A 154 -23.13 -12.41 22.05
N GLY A 155 -23.72 -12.80 23.18
CA GLY A 155 -25.15 -12.98 23.34
C GLY A 155 -25.63 -14.39 22.97
N GLN A 156 -26.76 -14.78 23.56
CA GLN A 156 -27.37 -16.10 23.35
C GLN A 156 -27.75 -16.36 21.89
N GLU A 157 -28.23 -15.34 21.17
CA GLU A 157 -28.66 -15.47 19.77
C GLU A 157 -27.49 -15.84 18.84
N ALA A 158 -26.31 -15.24 19.04
CA ALA A 158 -25.12 -15.57 18.27
C ALA A 158 -24.62 -16.99 18.58
N TRP A 159 -24.69 -17.42 19.85
CA TRP A 159 -24.34 -18.77 20.26
C TRP A 159 -25.25 -19.84 19.65
N ASP A 160 -26.57 -19.60 19.69
CA ASP A 160 -27.56 -20.50 19.10
C ASP A 160 -27.41 -20.60 17.58
N THR A 161 -27.07 -19.48 16.92
CA THR A 161 -26.75 -19.46 15.48
C THR A 161 -25.52 -20.30 15.17
N ALA A 162 -24.44 -20.15 15.92
CA ALA A 162 -23.22 -20.95 15.74
C ALA A 162 -23.46 -22.45 15.99
N LEU A 163 -24.34 -22.81 16.93
CA LEU A 163 -24.77 -24.20 17.14
C LEU A 163 -25.55 -24.76 15.95
N ALA A 164 -26.44 -23.97 15.35
CA ALA A 164 -27.17 -24.36 14.15
C ALA A 164 -26.24 -24.55 12.95
N GLU A 165 -25.30 -23.62 12.74
CA GLU A 165 -24.27 -23.71 11.69
C GLU A 165 -23.39 -24.95 11.90
N GLN A 166 -22.94 -25.20 13.12
CA GLN A 166 -22.15 -26.39 13.44
C GLN A 166 -22.92 -27.68 13.16
N ALA A 167 -24.22 -27.73 13.50
CA ALA A 167 -25.07 -28.88 13.24
C ALA A 167 -25.28 -29.11 11.73
N GLU A 168 -25.41 -28.04 10.94
CA GLU A 168 -25.46 -28.13 9.47
C GLU A 168 -24.14 -28.63 8.87
N ILE A 169 -23.00 -28.13 9.37
CA ILE A 169 -21.66 -28.56 8.94
C ILE A 169 -21.45 -30.04 9.26
N GLU A 170 -21.83 -30.49 10.46
CA GLU A 170 -21.74 -31.90 10.86
C GLU A 170 -22.68 -32.80 10.04
N ALA A 171 -23.90 -32.34 9.76
CA ALA A 171 -24.84 -33.03 8.87
C ALA A 171 -24.32 -33.11 7.42
N GLY A 172 -23.51 -32.13 6.99
CA GLY A 172 -22.82 -32.10 5.70
C GLY A 172 -21.55 -32.94 5.61
N GLY A 173 -21.13 -33.63 6.69
CA GLY A 173 -19.92 -34.46 6.73
C GLY A 173 -18.71 -33.82 7.43
N GLY A 174 -18.91 -32.71 8.15
CA GLY A 174 -17.88 -31.96 8.88
C GLY A 174 -17.20 -30.89 8.03
N ALA A 175 -16.35 -30.07 8.66
CA ALA A 175 -15.55 -29.07 7.96
C ALA A 175 -14.62 -29.77 6.96
N VAL A 176 -14.92 -29.65 5.66
CA VAL A 176 -14.16 -30.30 4.60
C VAL A 176 -12.77 -29.65 4.54
N ALA A 177 -11.75 -30.43 4.91
CA ALA A 177 -10.35 -30.03 4.74
C ALA A 177 -10.11 -29.71 3.26
N SER A 178 -9.36 -28.64 2.99
CA SER A 178 -8.99 -28.22 1.64
C SER A 178 -8.44 -29.41 0.84
N THR A 179 -9.24 -29.93 -0.10
CA THR A 179 -8.91 -31.08 -0.93
C THR A 179 -8.38 -30.58 -2.26
N ARG A 180 -7.45 -31.34 -2.85
CA ARG A 180 -6.96 -31.04 -4.19
C ARG A 180 -8.12 -31.16 -5.17
N LEU A 181 -8.41 -30.10 -5.91
CA LEU A 181 -9.47 -30.09 -6.91
C LEU A 181 -9.14 -31.10 -8.02
N THR A 182 -10.15 -31.84 -8.45
CA THR A 182 -10.06 -32.71 -9.62
C THR A 182 -9.96 -31.88 -10.90
N GLU A 183 -9.52 -32.49 -12.00
CA GLU A 183 -9.36 -31.81 -13.30
C GLU A 183 -10.67 -31.14 -13.76
N ASP A 184 -11.80 -31.81 -13.54
CA ASP A 184 -13.14 -31.32 -13.92
C ASP A 184 -13.62 -30.16 -13.02
N GLU A 185 -13.29 -30.20 -11.73
CA GLU A 185 -13.61 -29.11 -10.78
C GLU A 185 -12.76 -27.86 -11.06
N LEU A 186 -11.49 -28.02 -11.45
CA LEU A 186 -10.63 -26.92 -11.87
C LEU A 186 -11.18 -26.22 -13.12
N VAL A 187 -11.69 -26.99 -14.09
CA VAL A 187 -12.31 -26.44 -15.30
C VAL A 187 -13.56 -25.65 -14.96
N THR A 188 -14.40 -26.17 -14.06
CA THR A 188 -15.65 -25.52 -13.64
C THR A 188 -15.38 -24.24 -12.84
N ALA A 189 -14.50 -24.30 -11.85
CA ALA A 189 -14.10 -23.13 -11.06
C ALA A 189 -13.43 -22.04 -11.93
N ARG A 190 -12.69 -22.44 -12.97
CA ARG A 190 -12.12 -21.50 -13.95
C ARG A 190 -13.21 -20.86 -14.80
N ALA A 191 -14.22 -21.61 -15.23
CA ALA A 191 -15.36 -21.08 -15.98
C ALA A 191 -16.16 -20.06 -15.15
N ASP A 192 -16.35 -20.31 -13.85
CA ASP A 192 -17.03 -19.39 -12.94
C ASP A 192 -16.26 -18.08 -12.73
N LYS A 193 -14.92 -18.15 -12.61
CA LYS A 193 -14.06 -16.94 -12.59
C LYS A 193 -14.09 -16.15 -13.91
N ILE A 194 -14.27 -16.83 -15.04
CA ILE A 194 -14.43 -16.16 -16.34
C ILE A 194 -15.80 -15.47 -16.43
N ALA A 195 -16.85 -16.11 -15.93
CA ALA A 195 -18.21 -15.59 -15.97
C ALA A 195 -18.42 -14.39 -15.03
N SER A 196 -17.77 -14.39 -13.86
CA SER A 196 -17.83 -13.33 -12.86
C SER A 196 -16.84 -12.18 -13.09
N ARG A 197 -16.26 -12.09 -14.29
CA ARG A 197 -15.21 -11.11 -14.59
C ARG A 197 -15.69 -9.67 -14.41
N ALA A 198 -14.81 -8.83 -13.84
CA ALA A 198 -14.98 -7.39 -13.93
C ALA A 198 -14.58 -6.86 -15.32
N PRO A 199 -15.30 -5.86 -15.87
CA PRO A 199 -14.93 -5.20 -17.13
C PRO A 199 -13.52 -4.61 -17.14
N ILE A 200 -13.07 -4.02 -16.02
CA ILE A 200 -11.76 -3.39 -15.88
C ILE A 200 -10.95 -4.14 -14.81
N GLY A 201 -9.71 -4.49 -15.12
CA GLY A 201 -8.79 -5.13 -14.19
C GLY A 201 -8.30 -4.15 -13.12
N THR A 202 -8.27 -4.59 -11.86
CA THR A 202 -7.82 -3.76 -10.72
C THR A 202 -6.44 -3.14 -10.93
N GLY A 203 -5.48 -3.90 -11.46
CA GLY A 203 -4.12 -3.40 -11.72
C GLY A 203 -4.09 -2.29 -12.77
N ILE A 204 -4.85 -2.44 -13.86
CA ILE A 204 -4.94 -1.46 -14.95
C ILE A 204 -5.65 -0.19 -14.46
N ALA A 205 -6.75 -0.35 -13.72
CA ALA A 205 -7.49 0.76 -13.13
C ALA A 205 -6.62 1.61 -12.19
N ILE A 206 -5.88 0.98 -11.27
CA ILE A 206 -5.01 1.69 -10.34
C ILE A 206 -3.86 2.39 -11.08
N GLY A 207 -3.23 1.71 -12.06
CA GLY A 207 -2.16 2.30 -12.86
C GLY A 207 -2.58 3.57 -13.60
N PHE A 208 -3.74 3.53 -14.24
CA PHE A 208 -4.29 4.69 -14.94
C PHE A 208 -4.85 5.77 -14.00
N LEU A 209 -5.37 5.41 -12.83
CA LEU A 209 -5.74 6.38 -11.78
C LEU A 209 -4.52 7.19 -11.32
N LEU A 210 -3.40 6.53 -11.03
CA LEU A 210 -2.16 7.21 -10.63
C LEU A 210 -1.63 8.12 -11.73
N ALA A 211 -1.70 7.68 -12.99
CA ALA A 211 -1.36 8.52 -14.14
C ALA A 211 -2.28 9.74 -14.25
N ALA A 212 -3.59 9.56 -14.08
CA ALA A 212 -4.57 10.65 -14.11
C ALA A 212 -4.31 11.69 -13.00
N LEU A 213 -4.04 11.23 -11.78
CA LEU A 213 -3.68 12.09 -10.65
C LEU A 213 -2.40 12.89 -10.93
N LEU A 214 -1.40 12.25 -11.54
CA LEU A 214 -0.16 12.92 -11.93
C LEU A 214 -0.40 14.02 -12.97
N LEU A 215 -1.20 13.76 -14.00
CA LEU A 215 -1.52 14.76 -15.02
C LEU A 215 -2.34 15.92 -14.42
N ALA A 216 -3.29 15.61 -13.52
CA ALA A 216 -4.09 16.61 -12.81
C ALA A 216 -3.22 17.51 -11.93
N LEU A 217 -2.33 16.93 -11.12
CA LEU A 217 -1.40 17.71 -10.28
C LEU A 217 -0.46 18.56 -11.13
N ALA A 218 0.04 18.04 -12.26
CA ALA A 218 0.91 18.82 -13.14
C ALA A 218 0.19 20.04 -13.71
N LYS A 219 -1.07 19.91 -14.14
CA LYS A 219 -1.86 21.06 -14.59
C LYS A 219 -2.15 22.04 -13.45
N GLY A 220 -2.34 21.56 -12.22
CA GLY A 220 -2.53 22.44 -11.05
C GLY A 220 -1.26 23.20 -10.64
N ILE A 221 -0.10 22.55 -10.75
CA ILE A 221 1.20 23.16 -10.45
C ILE A 221 1.60 24.16 -11.53
N ALA A 222 1.26 23.88 -12.78
CA ALA A 222 1.58 24.71 -13.92
C ALA A 222 0.36 25.02 -14.82
N PRO A 223 -0.56 25.89 -14.39
CA PRO A 223 -1.78 26.18 -15.15
C PRO A 223 -1.51 26.79 -16.52
N SER A 224 -0.40 27.52 -16.68
CA SER A 224 -0.04 28.18 -17.94
C SER A 224 0.58 27.24 -18.98
N MET A 225 0.94 26.01 -18.58
CA MET A 225 1.57 25.05 -19.47
C MET A 225 0.64 24.66 -20.62
N ASP A 226 1.24 24.43 -21.80
CA ASP A 226 0.52 23.92 -22.97
C ASP A 226 -0.24 22.64 -22.58
N ALA A 227 -1.55 22.64 -22.79
CA ALA A 227 -2.43 21.56 -22.40
C ALA A 227 -2.34 20.36 -23.34
N ARG A 228 -1.75 20.51 -24.54
CA ARG A 228 -1.71 19.44 -25.57
C ARG A 228 -1.04 18.15 -25.07
N PRO A 229 0.15 18.17 -24.44
CA PRO A 229 0.77 16.94 -23.95
C PRO A 229 -0.06 16.26 -22.85
N LEU A 230 -0.64 17.05 -21.93
CA LEU A 230 -1.50 16.54 -20.87
C LEU A 230 -2.79 15.91 -21.44
N ALA A 231 -3.39 16.54 -22.45
CA ALA A 231 -4.58 16.02 -23.13
C ALA A 231 -4.28 14.71 -23.88
N ILE A 232 -3.12 14.60 -24.53
CA ILE A 232 -2.65 13.36 -25.16
C ILE A 232 -2.46 12.26 -24.10
N GLY A 233 -1.91 12.60 -22.93
CA GLY A 233 -1.79 11.69 -21.80
C GLY A 233 -3.14 11.22 -21.28
N ALA A 234 -4.10 12.14 -21.11
CA ALA A 234 -5.46 11.82 -20.67
C ALA A 234 -6.20 10.97 -21.69
N LEU A 235 -6.00 11.23 -22.99
CA LEU A 235 -6.52 10.37 -24.06
C LEU A 235 -5.94 8.96 -23.99
N GLY A 236 -4.64 8.83 -23.71
CA GLY A 236 -3.98 7.54 -23.48
C GLY A 236 -4.63 6.74 -22.35
N ILE A 237 -4.98 7.40 -21.24
CA ILE A 237 -5.69 6.77 -20.11
C ILE A 237 -7.07 6.27 -20.54
N VAL A 238 -7.87 7.11 -21.20
CA VAL A 238 -9.21 6.73 -21.66
C VAL A 238 -9.15 5.57 -22.65
N LEU A 239 -8.22 5.62 -23.62
CA LEU A 239 -8.01 4.54 -24.58
C LEU A 239 -7.54 3.26 -23.90
N GLY A 240 -6.73 3.35 -22.85
CA GLY A 240 -6.25 2.19 -22.10
C GLY A 240 -7.38 1.49 -21.34
N LEU A 241 -8.24 2.26 -20.67
CA LEU A 241 -9.43 1.71 -20.00
C LEU A 241 -10.43 1.12 -21.00
N LEU A 242 -10.61 1.76 -22.17
CA LEU A 242 -11.45 1.21 -23.23
C LEU A 242 -10.87 -0.07 -23.84
N ALA A 243 -9.54 -0.12 -24.04
CA ALA A 243 -8.85 -1.32 -24.51
C ALA A 243 -8.98 -2.48 -23.50
N ASP A 244 -8.96 -2.18 -22.20
CA ASP A 244 -9.20 -3.19 -21.16
C ASP A 244 -10.62 -3.76 -21.20
N ILE A 245 -11.62 -2.89 -21.39
CA ILE A 245 -13.02 -3.30 -21.49
C ILE A 245 -13.27 -4.15 -22.75
N LEU A 246 -12.72 -3.73 -23.90
CA LEU A 246 -13.11 -4.23 -25.22
C LEU A 246 -12.18 -5.33 -25.77
N LEU A 247 -10.89 -5.28 -25.46
CA LEU A 247 -9.86 -6.10 -26.11
C LEU A 247 -9.16 -7.07 -25.14
N ILE A 248 -9.21 -6.79 -23.83
CA ILE A 248 -8.57 -7.64 -22.82
C ILE A 248 -9.61 -8.59 -22.23
N SER A 249 -9.37 -9.88 -22.43
CA SER A 249 -10.14 -10.97 -21.84
C SER A 249 -9.33 -11.62 -20.72
N PRO A 250 -9.98 -12.32 -19.77
CA PRO A 250 -9.26 -13.03 -18.71
C PRO A 250 -8.28 -14.09 -19.22
N VAL A 251 -8.51 -14.61 -20.44
CA VAL A 251 -7.64 -15.60 -21.09
C VAL A 251 -6.56 -14.96 -21.98
N THR A 252 -6.54 -13.63 -22.11
CA THR A 252 -5.52 -12.93 -22.87
C THR A 252 -4.17 -13.09 -22.16
N SER A 253 -3.17 -13.61 -22.87
CA SER A 253 -1.85 -13.80 -22.28
C SER A 253 -1.24 -12.45 -21.85
N PRO A 254 -0.42 -12.41 -20.79
CA PRO A 254 0.19 -11.16 -20.33
C PRO A 254 0.99 -10.43 -21.42
N GLY A 255 1.65 -11.17 -22.31
CA GLY A 255 2.35 -10.60 -23.46
C GLY A 255 1.40 -9.91 -24.45
N MET A 256 0.22 -10.50 -24.71
CA MET A 256 -0.78 -9.89 -25.58
C MET A 256 -1.45 -8.67 -24.93
N THR A 257 -1.74 -8.74 -23.63
CA THR A 257 -2.24 -7.59 -22.85
C THR A 257 -1.26 -6.42 -22.92
N PHE A 258 0.04 -6.67 -22.77
CA PHE A 258 1.07 -5.64 -22.92
C PHE A 258 1.06 -5.00 -24.32
N LEU A 259 0.96 -5.81 -25.38
CA LEU A 259 0.91 -5.30 -26.75
C LEU A 259 -0.33 -4.44 -27.02
N ILE A 260 -1.50 -4.85 -26.51
CA ILE A 260 -2.76 -4.09 -26.62
C ILE A 260 -2.62 -2.73 -25.91
N LEU A 261 -2.04 -2.73 -24.70
CA LEU A 261 -1.88 -1.52 -23.89
C LEU A 261 -0.68 -0.65 -24.31
N LEU A 262 0.19 -1.12 -25.19
CA LEU A 262 1.43 -0.42 -25.56
C LEU A 262 1.13 0.98 -26.12
N ILE A 263 0.17 1.11 -27.03
CA ILE A 263 -0.21 2.40 -27.62
C ILE A 263 -0.82 3.34 -26.55
N PRO A 264 -1.87 2.94 -25.80
CA PRO A 264 -2.37 3.74 -24.68
C PRO A 264 -1.31 4.15 -23.66
N LEU A 265 -0.39 3.25 -23.34
CA LEU A 265 0.68 3.48 -22.37
C LEU A 265 1.68 4.52 -22.90
N VAL A 266 2.08 4.43 -24.17
CA VAL A 266 2.99 5.40 -24.80
C VAL A 266 2.37 6.81 -24.81
N LEU A 267 1.08 6.92 -25.15
CA LEU A 267 0.37 8.21 -25.11
C LEU A 267 0.31 8.77 -23.69
N THR A 268 0.00 7.92 -22.70
CA THR A 268 -0.04 8.28 -21.28
C THR A 268 1.34 8.75 -20.80
N LEU A 269 2.40 8.04 -21.13
CA LEU A 269 3.79 8.37 -20.79
C LEU A 269 4.27 9.66 -21.47
N TYR A 270 3.84 9.92 -22.70
CA TYR A 270 4.12 11.18 -23.40
C TYR A 270 3.56 12.38 -22.63
N GLY A 271 2.31 12.30 -22.17
CA GLY A 271 1.72 13.34 -21.31
C GLY A 271 2.40 13.42 -19.94
N ALA A 272 2.72 12.28 -19.34
CA ALA A 272 3.40 12.21 -18.05
C ALA A 272 4.80 12.87 -18.10
N ARG A 273 5.50 12.81 -19.24
CA ARG A 273 6.80 13.49 -19.42
C ARG A 273 6.69 15.01 -19.25
N ALA A 274 5.64 15.63 -19.77
CA ALA A 274 5.40 17.06 -19.59
C ALA A 274 5.04 17.41 -18.14
N ALA A 275 4.44 16.46 -17.42
CA ALA A 275 4.01 16.56 -16.03
C ALA A 275 5.10 16.19 -15.00
N ALA A 276 6.20 15.59 -15.44
CA ALA A 276 7.14 14.88 -14.57
C ALA A 276 7.99 15.81 -13.71
N ARG A 277 7.56 16.03 -12.46
CA ARG A 277 8.47 16.42 -11.36
C ARG A 277 8.92 15.16 -10.63
N PRO A 278 10.20 14.76 -10.71
CA PRO A 278 10.65 13.47 -10.19
C PRO A 278 10.27 13.16 -8.72
N PRO A 279 10.31 14.14 -7.78
CA PRO A 279 9.87 13.90 -6.40
C PRO A 279 8.37 13.59 -6.28
N LEU A 280 7.52 14.22 -7.11
CA LEU A 280 6.07 14.03 -7.06
C LEU A 280 5.68 12.63 -7.54
N ILE A 281 6.35 12.16 -8.61
CA ILE A 281 6.19 10.80 -9.12
C ILE A 281 6.49 9.79 -8.02
N LEU A 282 7.58 10.01 -7.28
CA LEU A 282 8.00 9.11 -6.22
C LEU A 282 7.00 9.09 -5.05
N ILE A 283 6.46 10.24 -4.65
CA ILE A 283 5.43 10.33 -3.61
C ILE A 283 4.15 9.62 -4.04
N ILE A 284 3.66 9.90 -5.25
CA ILE A 284 2.43 9.28 -5.78
C ILE A 284 2.62 7.78 -5.94
N ALA A 285 3.78 7.32 -6.43
CA ALA A 285 4.08 5.90 -6.56
C ALA A 285 4.10 5.20 -5.20
N VAL A 286 4.80 5.75 -4.20
CA VAL A 286 4.89 5.14 -2.86
C VAL A 286 3.54 5.18 -2.15
N LEU A 287 2.91 6.35 -2.05
CA LEU A 287 1.63 6.51 -1.36
C LEU A 287 0.52 5.71 -2.05
N GLY A 288 0.49 5.74 -3.39
CA GLY A 288 -0.45 4.97 -4.21
C GLY A 288 -0.29 3.47 -4.02
N SER A 289 0.95 2.98 -3.88
CA SER A 289 1.21 1.56 -3.65
C SER A 289 0.77 1.07 -2.25
N ILE A 290 0.79 1.96 -1.24
CA ILE A 290 0.30 1.67 0.12
C ILE A 290 -1.23 1.72 0.15
N LEU A 291 -1.83 2.81 -0.34
CA LEU A 291 -3.28 3.01 -0.30
C LEU A 291 -4.02 2.05 -1.23
N GLY A 292 -3.41 1.68 -2.36
CA GLY A 292 -3.93 0.68 -3.30
C GLY A 292 -3.77 -0.76 -2.83
N GLY A 293 -3.21 -1.01 -1.64
CA GLY A 293 -3.03 -2.36 -1.10
C GLY A 293 -2.03 -3.24 -1.88
N ILE A 294 -1.23 -2.63 -2.76
CA ILE A 294 -0.27 -3.37 -3.62
C ILE A 294 0.94 -3.83 -2.82
N THR A 295 1.41 -3.01 -1.87
CA THR A 295 2.55 -3.33 -1.03
C THR A 295 2.32 -2.88 0.41
N ASN A 296 2.96 -3.58 1.34
CA ASN A 296 3.05 -3.15 2.73
C ASN A 296 3.87 -1.83 2.84
N PRO A 297 3.66 -1.04 3.91
CA PRO A 297 4.37 0.23 4.12
C PRO A 297 5.90 0.12 4.12
N THR A 298 6.44 -1.01 4.61
CA THR A 298 7.89 -1.20 4.75
C THR A 298 8.61 -1.32 3.39
N PRO A 299 8.23 -2.24 2.47
CA PRO A 299 8.80 -2.24 1.13
C PRO A 299 8.54 -0.95 0.35
N ALA A 300 7.37 -0.32 0.52
CA ALA A 300 7.06 0.96 -0.13
C ALA A 300 8.03 2.07 0.31
N ALA A 301 8.32 2.16 1.61
CA ALA A 301 9.27 3.11 2.15
C ALA A 301 10.70 2.86 1.65
N ALA A 302 11.12 1.60 1.50
CA ALA A 302 12.42 1.25 0.94
C ALA A 302 12.55 1.69 -0.52
N LEU A 303 11.52 1.49 -1.33
CA LEU A 303 11.47 1.95 -2.72
C LEU A 303 11.51 3.49 -2.80
N GLY A 304 10.79 4.17 -1.90
CA GLY A 304 10.87 5.62 -1.76
C GLY A 304 12.27 6.13 -1.39
N ALA A 305 12.93 5.49 -0.43
CA ALA A 305 14.30 5.85 -0.03
C ALA A 305 15.30 5.60 -1.17
N GLY A 306 15.21 4.46 -1.85
CA GLY A 306 16.04 4.13 -3.01
C GLY A 306 15.86 5.12 -4.15
N GLY A 307 14.60 5.46 -4.49
CA GLY A 307 14.30 6.48 -5.50
C GLY A 307 14.83 7.86 -5.13
N ALA A 308 14.74 8.27 -3.86
CA ALA A 308 15.28 9.55 -3.40
C ALA A 308 16.82 9.61 -3.51
N LEU A 309 17.51 8.52 -3.16
CA LEU A 309 18.97 8.40 -3.33
C LEU A 309 19.36 8.51 -4.81
N MET A 310 18.64 7.81 -5.69
CA MET A 310 18.89 7.88 -7.12
C MET A 310 18.65 9.30 -7.67
N LEU A 311 17.57 9.97 -7.29
CA LEU A 311 17.30 11.34 -7.70
C LEU A 311 18.35 12.34 -7.21
N ALA A 312 18.81 12.19 -5.96
CA ALA A 312 19.87 13.01 -5.42
C ALA A 312 21.20 12.79 -6.16
N ALA A 313 21.56 11.53 -6.45
CA ALA A 313 22.75 11.18 -7.21
C ALA A 313 22.69 11.72 -8.64
N PHE A 314 21.53 11.64 -9.29
CA PHE A 314 21.30 12.20 -10.63
C PHE A 314 21.55 13.71 -10.66
N ARG A 315 21.00 14.45 -9.68
CA ARG A 315 21.21 15.90 -9.57
C ARG A 315 22.68 16.24 -9.34
N LYS A 316 23.36 15.53 -8.43
CA LYS A 316 24.79 15.72 -8.17
C LYS A 316 25.68 15.43 -9.38
N LEU A 317 25.37 14.39 -10.15
CA LEU A 317 26.08 14.10 -11.40
C LEU A 317 25.91 15.24 -12.41
N GLN A 318 24.71 15.80 -12.55
CA GLN A 318 24.46 16.93 -13.43
C GLN A 318 25.20 18.20 -12.99
N GLU A 319 25.25 18.50 -11.68
CA GLU A 319 26.02 19.62 -11.13
C GLU A 319 27.52 19.51 -11.46
N ARG A 320 28.07 18.28 -11.50
CA ARG A 320 29.47 18.00 -11.86
C ARG A 320 29.72 17.97 -13.38
N GLY A 321 28.71 18.22 -14.21
CA GLY A 321 28.80 18.08 -15.68
C GLY A 321 28.91 16.63 -16.17
N GLY A 322 28.68 15.66 -15.30
CA GLY A 322 28.70 14.23 -15.61
C GLY A 322 27.39 13.73 -16.21
N SER A 323 27.41 12.52 -16.79
CA SER A 323 26.21 11.91 -17.36
C SER A 323 25.40 11.15 -16.29
N GLY A 324 24.13 11.53 -16.09
CA GLY A 324 23.19 10.79 -15.24
C GLY A 324 22.61 9.52 -15.88
N ARG A 325 23.21 9.03 -16.99
CA ARG A 325 22.67 7.93 -17.80
C ARG A 325 22.57 6.63 -17.03
N ILE A 326 23.56 6.31 -16.18
CA ILE A 326 23.55 5.11 -15.35
C ILE A 326 22.34 5.14 -14.42
N ILE A 327 22.11 6.26 -13.71
CA ILE A 327 20.99 6.41 -12.79
C ILE A 327 19.64 6.30 -13.52
N LEU A 328 19.51 6.88 -14.72
CA LEU A 328 18.29 6.76 -15.53
C LEU A 328 18.06 5.32 -16.01
N ALA A 329 19.12 4.63 -16.45
CA ALA A 329 19.05 3.22 -16.83
C ALA A 329 18.67 2.35 -15.62
N THR A 330 19.13 2.70 -14.41
CA THR A 330 18.77 2.00 -13.18
C THR A 330 17.30 2.17 -12.86
N ALA A 331 16.78 3.39 -13.00
CA ALA A 331 15.35 3.65 -12.80
C ALA A 331 14.51 2.86 -13.82
N PHE A 332 14.96 2.84 -15.07
CA PHE A 332 14.34 2.03 -16.12
C PHE A 332 14.39 0.54 -15.82
N ALA A 333 15.53 0.02 -15.34
CA ALA A 333 15.67 -1.38 -14.94
C ALA A 333 14.71 -1.77 -13.80
N VAL A 334 14.52 -0.89 -12.80
CA VAL A 334 13.52 -1.11 -11.74
C VAL A 334 12.11 -1.18 -12.32
N VAL A 335 11.76 -0.31 -13.27
CA VAL A 335 10.45 -0.34 -13.95
C VAL A 335 10.28 -1.63 -14.74
N VAL A 336 11.28 -2.05 -15.52
CA VAL A 336 11.25 -3.32 -16.27
C VAL A 336 11.08 -4.49 -15.33
N MET A 337 11.83 -4.54 -14.24
CA MET A 337 11.74 -5.60 -13.23
C MET A 337 10.32 -5.68 -12.63
N ILE A 338 9.72 -4.55 -12.26
CA ILE A 338 8.35 -4.50 -11.74
C ILE A 338 7.34 -4.97 -12.79
N LEU A 339 7.43 -4.45 -14.02
CA LEU A 339 6.53 -4.83 -15.10
C LEU A 339 6.60 -6.32 -15.40
N VAL A 340 7.81 -6.87 -15.49
CA VAL A 340 7.99 -8.30 -15.76
C VAL A 340 7.48 -9.14 -14.57
N GLY A 341 7.78 -8.75 -13.33
CA GLY A 341 7.33 -9.49 -12.14
C GLY A 341 5.81 -9.43 -11.88
N VAL A 342 5.13 -8.37 -12.34
CA VAL A 342 3.66 -8.26 -12.22
C VAL A 342 2.94 -9.04 -13.34
N ASN A 343 3.53 -9.10 -14.54
CA ASN A 343 2.86 -9.70 -15.70
C ASN A 343 3.21 -11.18 -15.91
N PHE A 344 4.38 -11.65 -15.46
CA PHE A 344 4.85 -13.00 -15.72
C PHE A 344 5.09 -13.76 -14.42
N ASP A 345 4.70 -15.04 -14.39
CA ASP A 345 5.09 -15.93 -13.30
C ASP A 345 6.59 -16.24 -13.42
N LEU A 346 7.36 -15.80 -12.42
CA LEU A 346 8.82 -15.94 -12.37
C LEU A 346 9.27 -17.23 -11.66
N ARG A 347 8.33 -18.09 -11.23
CA ARG A 347 8.66 -19.35 -10.56
C ARG A 347 9.19 -20.36 -11.58
N VAL A 348 10.51 -20.43 -11.69
CA VAL A 348 11.20 -21.43 -12.51
C VAL A 348 11.53 -22.65 -11.66
N GLY A 349 11.25 -23.86 -12.16
CA GLY A 349 11.62 -25.12 -11.51
C GLY A 349 10.49 -25.83 -10.74
N VAL A 350 9.24 -25.36 -10.86
CA VAL A 350 8.05 -26.05 -10.32
C VAL A 350 7.10 -26.35 -11.48
N GLY A 351 7.07 -27.60 -11.95
CA GLY A 351 6.18 -28.05 -13.04
C GLY A 351 6.73 -27.81 -14.47
N GLU A 352 5.83 -27.68 -15.45
CA GLU A 352 6.18 -27.39 -16.85
C GLU A 352 6.53 -25.91 -17.01
N THR A 353 7.81 -25.62 -17.20
CA THR A 353 8.30 -24.25 -17.43
C THR A 353 8.19 -23.88 -18.91
N ASN A 354 7.35 -22.90 -19.22
CA ASN A 354 7.19 -22.39 -20.58
C ASN A 354 8.35 -21.45 -20.98
N LEU A 355 8.64 -21.37 -22.29
CA LEU A 355 9.68 -20.47 -22.82
C LEU A 355 9.48 -19.01 -22.42
N GLU A 356 8.22 -18.55 -22.35
CA GLU A 356 7.88 -17.20 -21.90
C GLU A 356 8.32 -16.93 -20.45
N GLN A 357 8.12 -17.90 -19.55
CA GLN A 357 8.52 -17.79 -18.14
C GLN A 357 10.03 -17.74 -18.00
N VAL A 358 10.76 -18.55 -18.77
CA VAL A 358 12.24 -18.56 -18.76
C VAL A 358 12.79 -17.22 -19.26
N LEU A 359 12.25 -16.69 -20.37
CA LEU A 359 12.65 -15.38 -20.89
C LEU A 359 12.33 -14.25 -19.91
N ALA A 360 11.12 -14.25 -19.35
CA ALA A 360 10.71 -13.28 -18.33
C ALA A 360 11.65 -13.31 -17.11
N TYR A 361 11.98 -14.51 -16.61
CA TYR A 361 12.93 -14.69 -15.51
C TYR A 361 14.31 -14.12 -15.83
N ILE A 362 14.87 -14.41 -17.02
CA ILE A 362 16.18 -13.88 -17.42
C ILE A 362 16.17 -12.35 -17.49
N VAL A 363 15.12 -11.75 -18.08
CA VAL A 363 14.98 -10.29 -18.17
C VAL A 363 14.84 -9.68 -16.79
N ALA A 364 14.00 -10.25 -15.92
CA ALA A 364 13.82 -9.78 -14.55
C ALA A 364 15.12 -9.87 -13.75
N GLN A 365 15.86 -10.97 -13.87
CA GLN A 365 17.13 -11.18 -13.19
C GLN A 365 18.21 -10.18 -13.66
N ALA A 366 18.32 -9.94 -14.96
CA ALA A 366 19.24 -8.96 -15.51
C ALA A 366 18.90 -7.54 -15.05
N ALA A 367 17.62 -7.18 -15.06
CA ALA A 367 17.12 -5.90 -14.58
C ALA A 367 17.38 -5.72 -13.07
N TYR A 368 17.18 -6.76 -12.27
CA TYR A 368 17.47 -6.77 -10.83
C TYR A 368 18.96 -6.52 -10.54
N LEU A 369 19.86 -7.26 -11.20
CA LEU A 369 21.31 -7.08 -11.03
C LEU A 369 21.75 -5.66 -11.43
N PHE A 370 21.21 -5.14 -12.53
CA PHE A 370 21.50 -3.77 -12.95
C PHE A 370 20.93 -2.72 -11.97
N ALA A 371 19.75 -2.96 -11.41
CA ALA A 371 19.14 -2.10 -10.41
C ALA A 371 20.01 -2.01 -9.13
N ILE A 372 20.51 -3.16 -8.64
CA ILE A 372 21.42 -3.20 -7.49
C ILE A 372 22.71 -2.45 -7.78
N PHE A 373 23.35 -2.74 -8.92
CA PHE A 373 24.57 -2.06 -9.33
C PHE A 373 24.38 -0.54 -9.38
N GLY A 374 23.27 -0.10 -9.98
CA GLY A 374 22.94 1.31 -10.10
C GLY A 374 22.63 2.00 -8.78
N LEU A 375 21.94 1.32 -7.87
CA LEU A 375 21.68 1.83 -6.52
C LEU A 375 22.98 1.95 -5.73
N PHE A 376 23.86 0.97 -5.83
CA PHE A 376 25.20 1.02 -5.23
C PHE A 376 26.04 2.18 -5.81
N TYR A 377 26.00 2.35 -7.13
CA TYR A 377 26.63 3.49 -7.81
C TYR A 377 26.07 4.83 -7.33
N ALA A 378 24.75 4.95 -7.16
CA ALA A 378 24.13 6.16 -6.61
C ALA A 378 24.63 6.47 -5.19
N CYS A 379 24.74 5.44 -4.33
CA CYS A 379 25.31 5.58 -3.00
C CYS A 379 26.77 6.02 -3.02
N LEU A 380 27.59 5.46 -3.92
CA LEU A 380 28.99 5.86 -4.08
C LEU A 380 29.11 7.33 -4.51
N VAL A 381 28.33 7.76 -5.50
CA VAL A 381 28.30 9.17 -5.94
C VAL A 381 27.98 10.09 -4.76
N LEU A 382 26.91 9.80 -4.02
CA LEU A 382 26.49 10.61 -2.87
C LEU A 382 27.48 10.56 -1.70
N TRP A 383 28.22 9.47 -1.55
CA TRP A 383 29.29 9.36 -0.57
C TRP A 383 30.44 10.31 -0.91
N PHE A 384 30.92 10.28 -2.16
CA PHE A 384 32.00 11.16 -2.60
C PHE A 384 31.59 12.64 -2.66
N ASP A 385 30.31 12.95 -2.77
CA ASP A 385 29.76 14.30 -2.65
C ASP A 385 29.51 14.76 -1.20
N GLY A 386 29.78 13.92 -0.19
CA GLY A 386 29.58 14.26 1.21
C GLY A 386 28.12 14.36 1.66
N VAL A 387 27.16 14.08 0.76
CA VAL A 387 25.72 14.11 1.04
C VAL A 387 25.30 12.91 1.88
N LEU A 388 25.75 11.70 1.51
CA LEU A 388 25.35 10.48 2.20
C LEU A 388 25.81 10.45 3.68
N PRO A 389 27.05 10.83 4.04
CA PRO A 389 27.47 10.92 5.44
C PRO A 389 26.60 11.87 6.29
N SER A 390 26.17 13.00 5.72
CA SER A 390 25.28 13.95 6.41
C SER A 390 23.91 13.34 6.68
N ILE A 391 23.30 12.71 5.66
CA ILE A 391 22.01 12.03 5.78
C ILE A 391 22.08 10.90 6.82
N VAL A 392 23.13 10.07 6.78
CA VAL A 392 23.32 8.97 7.73
C VAL A 392 23.44 9.50 9.15
N ARG A 393 24.17 10.61 9.38
CA ARG A 393 24.32 11.21 10.71
C ARG A 393 23.01 11.78 11.25
N GLU A 394 22.25 12.52 10.43
CA GLU A 394 20.94 13.05 10.84
C GLU A 394 19.93 11.93 11.08
N THR A 395 19.94 10.90 10.22
CA THR A 395 19.08 9.71 10.39
C THR A 395 19.45 8.98 11.68
N ALA A 396 20.74 8.79 11.97
CA ALA A 396 21.20 8.16 13.20
C ALA A 396 20.82 8.99 14.44
N LYS A 397 20.95 10.31 14.39
CA LYS A 397 20.57 11.22 15.49
C LYS A 397 19.07 11.15 15.79
N VAL A 398 18.22 11.25 14.77
CA VAL A 398 16.76 11.15 14.93
C VAL A 398 16.38 9.76 15.43
N THR A 399 16.97 8.71 14.85
CA THR A 399 16.68 7.33 15.25
C THR A 399 17.10 7.07 16.69
N SER A 400 18.30 7.49 17.09
CA SER A 400 18.80 7.40 18.46
C SER A 400 17.93 8.16 19.45
N MET A 401 17.54 9.41 19.14
CA MET A 401 16.64 10.19 20.00
C MET A 401 15.35 9.42 20.28
N VAL A 402 14.74 8.84 19.25
CA VAL A 402 13.48 8.13 19.43
C VAL A 402 13.65 6.80 20.17
N PHE A 403 14.70 6.02 19.89
CA PHE A 403 15.00 4.80 20.66
C PHE A 403 15.26 5.11 22.14
N THR A 404 15.98 6.19 22.45
CA THR A 404 16.18 6.62 23.83
C THR A 404 14.85 6.98 24.50
N ILE A 405 13.95 7.68 23.81
CA ILE A 405 12.60 7.97 24.31
C ILE A 405 11.82 6.68 24.57
N LEU A 406 11.87 5.71 23.64
CA LEU A 406 11.20 4.42 23.81
C LEU A 406 11.75 3.65 25.01
N ILE A 407 13.07 3.53 25.14
CA ILE A 407 13.70 2.85 26.28
C ILE A 407 13.31 3.53 27.58
N GLY A 408 13.36 4.87 27.64
CA GLY A 408 12.92 5.62 28.82
C GLY A 408 11.46 5.37 29.18
N SER A 409 10.57 5.35 28.17
CA SER A 409 9.15 5.05 28.36
C SER A 409 8.92 3.62 28.85
N GLN A 410 9.65 2.63 28.31
CA GLN A 410 9.49 1.23 28.71
C GLN A 410 10.04 0.97 30.12
N LEU A 411 11.16 1.60 30.48
CA LEU A 411 11.67 1.56 31.84
C LEU A 411 10.69 2.18 32.84
N LEU A 412 10.13 3.35 32.51
CA LEU A 412 9.12 3.98 33.36
C LEU A 412 7.88 3.08 33.51
N ASN A 413 7.40 2.47 32.42
CA ASN A 413 6.27 1.54 32.45
C ASN A 413 6.56 0.33 33.35
N LEU A 414 7.70 -0.34 33.17
CA LEU A 414 8.12 -1.46 34.02
C LEU A 414 8.22 -1.08 35.50
N VAL A 415 8.68 0.13 35.80
CA VAL A 415 8.71 0.65 37.18
C VAL A 415 7.29 0.84 37.71
N VAL A 416 6.40 1.48 36.96
CA VAL A 416 5.00 1.69 37.36
C VAL A 416 4.30 0.36 37.62
N ILE A 417 4.49 -0.64 36.75
CA ILE A 417 3.93 -1.98 36.91
C ILE A 417 4.52 -2.67 38.15
N SER A 418 5.85 -2.64 38.32
CA SER A 418 6.50 -3.35 39.44
C SER A 418 6.17 -2.78 40.82
N PHE A 419 5.81 -1.49 40.91
CA PHE A 419 5.31 -0.87 42.16
C PHE A 419 3.78 -0.93 42.31
N GLY A 420 3.07 -1.69 41.48
CA GLY A 420 1.61 -1.85 41.60
C GLY A 420 0.80 -0.63 41.16
N GLY A 421 1.38 0.24 40.32
CA GLY A 421 0.72 1.43 39.79
C GLY A 421 -0.54 1.13 38.98
N GLU A 422 -0.65 -0.06 38.40
CA GLU A 422 -1.87 -0.52 37.71
C GLU A 422 -3.08 -0.57 38.65
N HIS A 423 -2.89 -1.04 39.90
CA HIS A 423 -3.97 -1.04 40.90
C HIS A 423 -4.38 0.37 41.33
N TYR A 424 -3.42 1.30 41.35
CA TYR A 424 -3.68 2.71 41.68
C TYR A 424 -4.45 3.42 40.56
N ILE A 425 -4.12 3.14 39.29
CA ILE A 425 -4.84 3.70 38.14
C ILE A 425 -6.25 3.09 38.04
N GLN A 426 -6.39 1.77 38.23
CA GLN A 426 -7.71 1.11 38.23
C GLN A 426 -8.64 1.60 39.34
N SER A 427 -8.09 1.91 40.53
CA SER A 427 -8.90 2.45 41.62
C SER A 427 -9.26 3.93 41.44
N PHE A 428 -8.48 4.69 40.67
CA PHE A 428 -8.78 6.08 40.33
C PHE A 428 -9.80 6.22 39.17
N LEU A 429 -9.82 5.26 38.24
CA LEU A 429 -10.73 5.26 37.08
C LEU A 429 -12.09 4.60 37.35
N ARG A 430 -12.24 3.87 38.46
CA ARG A 430 -13.53 3.49 39.03
C ARG A 430 -14.11 4.65 39.82
#